data_AF-A0A8T9Q9A9-F1
#
_entry.id   AF-A0A8T9Q9A9-F1
#
_cell.length_a   1.000
_cell.length_b   1.000
_cell.length_c   1.000
_cell.angle_alpha   90.00
_cell.angle_beta   90.00
_cell.angle_gamma   90.00
#
_symmetry.space_group_name_H-M   'P 1'
#
loop_
_entity.id
_entity.type
_entity.pdbx_description
1 polymer ?
#
loop_
_entity_poly.entity_id
_entity_poly.type
_entity_poly.pdbx_seq_one_letter_code
_entity_poly.pdbx_strand_id
1 'polypeptide(L)'
;MSVNYAGNGGIKVGTKPHYGTFFKHADLNTIPVPAGWRIPTKQDYVKLLASQGLTLNSWESTDGADLASKRRLGQLMATSGWLKQDGYATNSSGFTAVPANLQVTNGSPNGEGTNCLLWTAEKNAEDSPVAFQIIQLPSDTYAAFGSYAVGYNPAHLPVRLVRDK
;
A
#
# COMPACT_ATOMS: atom_id res chain seq x y z
N MET A 1 -4.81 -10.07 -10.73
CA MET A 1 -3.78 -9.17 -11.29
C MET A 1 -3.95 -7.78 -10.67
N SER A 2 -2.86 -7.07 -10.39
CA SER A 2 -2.88 -5.70 -9.85
C SER A 2 -1.81 -4.84 -10.50
N VAL A 3 -2.02 -3.52 -10.57
CA VAL A 3 -1.04 -2.57 -11.11
C VAL A 3 -1.12 -1.23 -10.39
N ASN A 4 -0.01 -0.50 -10.27
CA ASN A 4 -0.06 0.90 -9.83
C ASN A 4 -0.69 1.77 -10.90
N TYR A 5 -1.57 2.68 -10.51
CA TYR A 5 -2.11 3.68 -11.40
C TYR A 5 -1.01 4.69 -11.78
N ALA A 6 -0.83 4.91 -13.08
CA ALA A 6 0.19 5.81 -13.65
C ALA A 6 -0.40 6.92 -14.56
N GLY A 7 -1.73 7.08 -14.54
CA GLY A 7 -2.45 8.03 -15.39
C GLY A 7 -2.38 9.49 -14.90
N ASN A 8 -3.24 10.36 -15.45
CA ASN A 8 -3.23 11.79 -15.16
C ASN A 8 -3.86 12.13 -13.81
N GLY A 9 -3.56 13.32 -13.30
CA GLY A 9 -3.96 13.78 -11.97
C GLY A 9 -2.93 13.42 -10.89
N GLY A 10 -3.24 13.80 -9.65
CA GLY A 10 -2.41 13.49 -8.48
C GLY A 10 -0.98 14.04 -8.53
N ILE A 11 -0.13 13.50 -7.66
CA ILE A 11 1.30 13.83 -7.56
C ILE A 11 2.11 12.69 -8.19
N LYS A 12 3.12 13.03 -8.99
CA LYS A 12 4.08 12.08 -9.57
C LYS A 12 5.48 12.45 -9.14
N VAL A 13 6.27 11.44 -8.77
CA VAL A 13 7.70 11.61 -8.51
C VAL A 13 8.45 11.29 -9.80
N GLY A 14 8.87 12.33 -10.54
CA GLY A 14 9.45 12.16 -11.88
C GLY A 14 10.69 11.26 -11.91
N THR A 15 11.49 11.26 -10.85
CA THR A 15 12.68 10.39 -10.71
C THR A 15 12.34 8.96 -10.28
N LYS A 16 11.10 8.67 -9.90
CA LYS A 16 10.66 7.36 -9.36
C LYS A 16 9.30 6.95 -9.97
N PRO A 17 9.22 6.73 -11.29
CA PRO A 17 7.96 6.43 -11.98
C PRO A 17 7.29 5.13 -11.49
N HIS A 18 8.07 4.18 -10.96
CA HIS A 18 7.58 2.93 -10.40
C HIS A 18 6.72 3.12 -9.13
N TYR A 19 6.77 4.29 -8.48
CA TYR A 19 5.90 4.63 -7.35
C TYR A 19 4.44 4.82 -7.78
N GLY A 20 4.20 5.04 -9.07
CA GLY A 20 2.88 5.38 -9.59
C GLY A 20 2.50 6.82 -9.26
N THR A 21 1.19 7.06 -9.22
CA THR A 21 0.62 8.38 -8.97
C THR A 21 -0.07 8.41 -7.62
N PHE A 22 0.21 9.44 -6.85
CA PHE A 22 -0.31 9.62 -5.49
C PHE A 22 -1.55 10.51 -5.52
N PHE A 23 -2.64 10.05 -4.91
CA PHE A 23 -3.91 10.77 -4.87
C PHE A 23 -4.36 11.01 -3.44
N LYS A 24 -5.13 12.06 -3.20
CA LYS A 24 -5.96 12.13 -1.99
C LYS A 24 -7.07 11.10 -2.14
N HIS A 25 -7.53 10.53 -1.03
CA HIS A 25 -8.65 9.59 -1.07
C HIS A 25 -9.91 10.21 -1.70
N ALA A 26 -10.17 11.50 -1.47
CA ALA A 26 -11.33 12.21 -2.03
C ALA A 26 -11.34 12.27 -3.56
N ASP A 27 -10.18 12.14 -4.20
CA ASP A 27 -10.03 12.25 -5.65
C ASP A 27 -10.12 10.88 -6.35
N LEU A 28 -10.25 9.78 -5.59
CA LEU A 28 -10.25 8.43 -6.13
C LEU A 28 -11.40 8.15 -7.11
N ASN A 29 -12.56 8.78 -6.91
CA ASN A 29 -13.70 8.65 -7.82
C ASN A 29 -13.51 9.40 -9.16
N THR A 30 -12.49 10.24 -9.27
CA THR A 30 -12.19 11.01 -10.49
C THR A 30 -11.18 10.30 -11.40
N ILE A 31 -10.51 9.25 -10.90
CA ILE A 31 -9.48 8.59 -11.69
C ILE A 31 -10.13 7.75 -12.80
N PRO A 32 -9.64 7.83 -14.06
CA PRO A 32 -10.09 6.94 -15.12
C PRO A 32 -9.65 5.51 -14.83
N VAL A 33 -10.60 4.64 -14.49
CA VAL A 33 -10.38 3.22 -14.26
C VAL A 33 -10.73 2.44 -15.54
N PRO A 34 -9.81 1.66 -16.13
CA PRO A 34 -10.11 0.86 -17.30
C PRO A 34 -11.22 -0.17 -17.05
N ALA A 35 -11.98 -0.53 -18.09
CA ALA A 35 -13.02 -1.54 -17.99
C ALA A 35 -12.49 -2.87 -17.41
N GLY A 36 -13.22 -3.43 -16.44
CA GLY A 36 -12.85 -4.64 -15.71
C GLY A 36 -11.81 -4.44 -14.60
N TRP A 37 -11.40 -3.20 -14.33
CA TRP A 37 -10.56 -2.83 -13.20
C TRP A 37 -11.35 -2.01 -12.18
N ARG A 38 -10.84 -2.00 -10.95
CA ARG A 38 -11.37 -1.17 -9.86
C ARG A 38 -10.28 -0.86 -8.85
N ILE A 39 -10.59 0.08 -7.95
CA ILE A 39 -9.79 0.32 -6.75
C ILE A 39 -10.04 -0.85 -5.77
N PRO A 40 -9.00 -1.43 -5.17
CA PRO A 40 -9.14 -2.50 -4.21
C PRO A 40 -9.92 -2.08 -2.97
N THR A 41 -10.73 -3.00 -2.47
CA THR A 41 -11.32 -2.97 -1.13
C THR A 41 -10.31 -3.55 -0.13
N LYS A 42 -10.53 -3.27 1.15
CA LYS A 42 -9.95 -3.97 2.29
C LYS A 42 -10.03 -5.49 2.12
N GLN A 43 -11.18 -6.02 1.68
CA GLN A 43 -11.35 -7.45 1.48
C GLN A 43 -10.42 -8.03 0.41
N ASP A 44 -10.03 -7.25 -0.61
CA ASP A 44 -9.05 -7.70 -1.60
C ASP A 44 -7.65 -7.84 -1.00
N TYR A 45 -7.27 -6.91 -0.13
CA TYR A 45 -6.01 -6.99 0.61
C TYR A 45 -6.03 -8.13 1.63
N VAL A 46 -7.16 -8.39 2.29
CA VAL A 46 -7.33 -9.58 3.15
C VAL A 46 -7.14 -10.86 2.34
N LYS A 47 -7.76 -10.96 1.16
CA LYS A 47 -7.58 -12.11 0.25
C LYS A 47 -6.13 -12.22 -0.25
N LEU A 48 -5.48 -11.10 -0.52
CA LEU A 48 -4.06 -11.05 -0.90
C LEU A 48 -3.18 -11.63 0.22
N LEU A 49 -3.35 -11.17 1.46
CA LEU A 49 -2.61 -11.71 2.60
C LEU A 49 -2.89 -13.19 2.82
N ALA A 50 -4.15 -13.60 2.77
CA ALA A 50 -4.55 -15.00 2.90
C ALA A 50 -3.91 -15.89 1.82
N SER A 51 -3.75 -15.39 0.59
CA SER A 51 -3.07 -16.13 -0.48
C SER A 51 -1.58 -16.39 -0.20
N GLN A 52 -0.98 -15.64 0.73
CA GLN A 52 0.38 -15.87 1.22
C GLN A 52 0.43 -16.71 2.51
N GLY A 53 -0.71 -17.18 3.01
CA GLY A 53 -0.80 -17.87 4.29
C GLY A 53 -0.65 -16.93 5.49
N LEU A 54 -1.07 -15.68 5.35
CA LEU A 54 -1.12 -14.68 6.41
C LEU A 54 -2.56 -14.42 6.85
N THR A 55 -2.75 -14.21 8.14
CA THR A 55 -4.03 -13.82 8.75
C THR A 55 -3.83 -12.57 9.58
N LEU A 56 -4.89 -11.77 9.70
CA LEU A 56 -4.89 -10.58 10.55
C LEU A 56 -5.34 -10.95 11.97
N ASN A 57 -4.73 -10.30 12.96
CA ASN A 57 -5.15 -10.38 14.36
C ASN A 57 -6.29 -9.38 14.67
N SER A 58 -6.67 -9.26 15.93
CA SER A 58 -7.72 -8.34 16.40
C SER A 58 -7.42 -6.86 16.15
N TRP A 59 -6.16 -6.52 15.86
CA TRP A 59 -5.70 -5.17 15.52
C TRP A 59 -5.59 -4.95 14.01
N GLU A 60 -6.15 -5.87 13.22
CA GLU A 60 -6.10 -5.84 11.76
C GLU A 60 -4.67 -5.81 11.20
N SER A 61 -3.75 -6.49 11.88
CA SER A 61 -2.34 -6.56 11.54
C SER A 61 -1.84 -8.01 11.49
N THR A 62 -0.83 -8.28 10.66
CA THR A 62 -0.07 -9.55 10.71
C THR A 62 0.93 -9.53 11.86
N ASP A 63 1.40 -10.69 12.30
CA ASP A 63 2.50 -10.75 13.27
C ASP A 63 3.80 -10.22 12.64
N GLY A 64 4.26 -9.08 13.13
CA GLY A 64 5.46 -8.42 12.61
C GLY A 64 6.76 -8.98 13.15
N ALA A 65 6.74 -9.68 14.29
CA ALA A 65 7.93 -10.23 14.94
C ALA A 65 8.23 -11.64 14.44
N ASP A 66 7.20 -12.42 14.08
CA ASP A 66 7.33 -13.77 13.56
C ASP A 66 8.10 -13.84 12.23
N LEU A 67 9.12 -14.72 12.19
CA LEU A 67 9.99 -14.87 11.03
C LEU A 67 9.25 -15.47 9.82
N ALA A 68 8.31 -16.39 10.05
CA ALA A 68 7.55 -16.99 8.95
C ALA A 68 6.62 -15.96 8.30
N SER A 69 5.98 -15.11 9.11
CA SER A 69 5.16 -13.99 8.68
C SER A 69 5.97 -12.99 7.84
N LYS A 70 7.17 -12.57 8.30
CA LYS A 70 8.07 -11.69 7.53
C LYS A 70 8.40 -12.26 6.15
N ARG A 71 8.76 -13.55 6.09
CA ARG A 71 9.11 -14.23 4.82
C ARG A 71 7.91 -14.36 3.88
N ARG A 72 6.71 -14.63 4.39
CA ARG A 72 5.47 -14.67 3.60
C ARG A 72 5.12 -13.29 3.07
N LEU A 73 5.25 -12.25 3.90
CA LEU A 73 4.99 -10.88 3.47
C LEU A 73 6.01 -10.41 2.42
N GLY A 74 7.26 -10.84 2.55
CA GLY A 74 8.33 -10.61 1.58
C GLY A 74 8.01 -11.06 0.15
N GLN A 75 7.15 -12.06 -0.03
CA GLN A 75 6.67 -12.48 -1.35
C GLN A 75 5.81 -11.42 -2.05
N LEU A 76 5.23 -10.49 -1.31
CA LEU A 76 4.47 -9.35 -1.83
C LEU A 76 5.34 -8.12 -2.09
N MET A 77 6.47 -8.01 -1.42
CA MET A 77 7.32 -6.81 -1.39
C MET A 77 8.18 -6.69 -2.64
N ALA A 78 8.38 -5.46 -3.13
CA ALA A 78 9.36 -5.18 -4.18
C ALA A 78 10.76 -5.64 -3.74
N THR A 79 11.58 -6.14 -4.66
CA THR A 79 12.93 -6.64 -4.38
C THR A 79 13.97 -5.55 -4.12
N SER A 80 13.60 -4.28 -4.30
CA SER A 80 14.47 -3.12 -4.09
C SER A 80 13.67 -1.93 -3.56
N GLY A 81 14.40 -0.89 -3.12
CA GLY A 81 13.83 0.35 -2.58
C GLY A 81 13.53 0.31 -1.07
N TRP A 82 13.43 -0.88 -0.48
CA TRP A 82 13.31 -1.02 0.98
C TRP A 82 14.64 -0.68 1.67
N LEU A 83 14.61 0.04 2.80
CA LEU A 83 15.84 0.38 3.53
C LEU A 83 16.38 -0.82 4.31
N LYS A 84 15.48 -1.65 4.87
CA LYS A 84 15.87 -2.86 5.58
C LYS A 84 16.15 -3.98 4.58
N GLN A 85 17.42 -4.37 4.52
CA GLN A 85 17.95 -5.38 3.60
C GLN A 85 18.14 -6.73 4.32
N ASP A 86 17.07 -7.28 4.88
CA ASP A 86 17.08 -8.56 5.62
C ASP A 86 16.96 -9.80 4.72
N GLY A 87 16.85 -9.60 3.40
CA GLY A 87 16.79 -10.66 2.39
C GLY A 87 15.42 -11.32 2.25
N TYR A 88 14.36 -10.79 2.88
CA TYR A 88 13.03 -11.40 2.80
C TYR A 88 12.18 -10.89 1.63
N ALA A 89 12.46 -9.69 1.10
CA ALA A 89 11.71 -9.11 -0.01
C ALA A 89 12.07 -9.77 -1.36
N THR A 90 11.22 -10.67 -1.84
CA THR A 90 11.46 -11.53 -3.01
C THR A 90 10.51 -11.25 -4.18
N ASN A 91 9.36 -10.62 -3.91
CA ASN A 91 8.30 -10.36 -4.90
C ASN A 91 7.78 -11.58 -5.66
N SER A 92 7.85 -12.80 -5.11
CA SER A 92 7.47 -14.01 -5.87
C SER A 92 5.98 -14.05 -6.26
N SER A 93 5.12 -13.26 -5.59
CA SER A 93 3.69 -13.16 -5.91
C SER A 93 3.39 -12.29 -7.15
N GLY A 94 4.34 -11.45 -7.56
CA GLY A 94 4.14 -10.43 -8.59
C GLY A 94 3.35 -9.18 -8.13
N PHE A 95 2.89 -9.11 -6.87
CA PHE A 95 2.15 -7.94 -6.36
C PHE A 95 3.00 -6.66 -6.36
N THR A 96 4.30 -6.79 -6.08
CA THR A 96 5.29 -5.70 -6.09
C THR A 96 4.90 -4.51 -5.21
N ALA A 97 4.89 -4.69 -3.89
CA ALA A 97 4.65 -3.62 -2.92
C ALA A 97 5.88 -2.70 -2.84
N VAL A 98 5.75 -1.50 -3.39
CA VAL A 98 6.83 -0.51 -3.51
C VAL A 98 6.81 0.41 -2.28
N PRO A 99 7.96 0.61 -1.59
CA PRO A 99 8.00 1.39 -0.36
C PRO A 99 8.09 2.90 -0.61
N ALA A 100 7.10 3.43 -1.32
CA ALA A 100 7.03 4.81 -1.77
C ALA A 100 6.58 5.80 -0.68
N ASN A 101 6.09 5.27 0.45
CA ASN A 101 5.43 6.02 1.51
C ASN A 101 4.24 6.86 1.00
N LEU A 102 3.81 7.85 1.78
CA LEU A 102 2.83 8.86 1.38
C LEU A 102 3.53 10.09 0.79
N GLN A 103 2.78 10.95 0.12
CA GLN A 103 3.15 12.33 -0.20
C GLN A 103 2.20 13.30 0.50
N VAL A 104 2.65 14.53 0.74
CA VAL A 104 1.80 15.63 1.23
C VAL A 104 2.05 16.85 0.37
N THR A 105 1.03 17.71 0.21
CA THR A 105 1.15 18.91 -0.64
C THR A 105 2.20 19.87 -0.09
N ASN A 106 2.24 20.02 1.24
CA ASN A 106 3.12 20.97 1.92
C ASN A 106 4.05 20.25 2.90
N GLY A 107 5.08 19.58 2.39
CA GLY A 107 6.13 18.97 3.21
C GLY A 107 6.81 17.77 2.56
N SER A 108 7.86 17.30 3.21
CA SER A 108 8.56 16.07 2.82
C SER A 108 8.14 14.92 3.73
N PRO A 109 7.50 13.87 3.20
CA PRO A 109 7.12 12.71 3.99
C PRO A 109 8.36 11.90 4.41
N ASN A 110 8.50 11.63 5.71
CA ASN A 110 9.53 10.73 6.23
C ASN A 110 9.04 9.28 6.18
N GLY A 111 9.89 8.35 5.74
CA GLY A 111 9.55 6.90 5.67
C GLY A 111 9.56 6.30 4.27
N GLU A 112 10.13 7.01 3.28
CA GLU A 112 10.49 6.35 2.01
C GLU A 112 11.42 5.17 2.30
N GLY A 113 11.13 4.03 1.66
CA GLY A 113 11.87 2.79 1.85
C GLY A 113 11.52 2.02 3.13
N THR A 114 10.65 2.54 4.01
CA THR A 114 10.14 1.78 5.17
C THR A 114 8.69 1.38 5.05
N ASN A 115 7.91 2.09 4.23
CA ASN A 115 6.45 1.89 4.15
C ASN A 115 5.98 1.78 2.69
N CYS A 116 5.21 0.74 2.40
CA CYS A 116 4.32 0.70 1.23
C CYS A 116 2.91 1.01 1.72
N LEU A 117 2.31 2.10 1.23
CA LEU A 117 0.97 2.53 1.58
C LEU A 117 0.11 2.55 0.32
N LEU A 118 -1.09 1.98 0.35
CA LEU A 118 -1.98 1.89 -0.81
C LEU A 118 -3.40 2.18 -0.38
N TRP A 119 -4.09 3.09 -1.08
CA TRP A 119 -5.49 3.35 -0.79
C TRP A 119 -6.36 2.11 -0.97
N THR A 120 -7.31 1.94 -0.07
CA THR A 120 -8.51 1.14 -0.32
C THR A 120 -9.62 2.05 -0.87
N ALA A 121 -10.68 1.46 -1.40
CA ALA A 121 -11.90 2.17 -1.78
C ALA A 121 -12.80 2.55 -0.58
N GLU A 122 -12.42 2.18 0.64
CA GLU A 122 -13.25 2.24 1.83
C GLU A 122 -12.83 3.34 2.80
N LYS A 123 -13.81 3.74 3.62
CA LYS A 123 -13.63 4.55 4.82
C LYS A 123 -14.07 3.73 6.04
N ASN A 124 -13.57 4.08 7.22
CA ASN A 124 -13.99 3.48 8.48
C ASN A 124 -15.32 4.09 8.99
N ALA A 125 -15.76 3.67 10.18
CA ALA A 125 -17.01 4.12 10.79
C ALA A 125 -17.02 5.64 11.10
N GLU A 126 -15.84 6.23 11.27
CA GLU A 126 -15.63 7.66 11.48
C GLU A 126 -15.44 8.45 10.16
N ASP A 127 -15.81 7.87 9.01
CA ASP A 127 -15.66 8.46 7.67
C ASP A 127 -14.20 8.82 7.29
N SER A 128 -13.23 8.19 7.96
CA SER A 128 -11.80 8.35 7.65
C SER A 128 -11.35 7.34 6.58
N PRO A 129 -10.66 7.78 5.52
CA PRO A 129 -10.03 6.93 4.51
C PRO A 129 -9.17 5.82 5.10
N VAL A 130 -9.33 4.60 4.58
CA VAL A 130 -8.54 3.44 4.99
C VAL A 130 -7.51 3.10 3.91
N ALA A 131 -6.27 2.84 4.33
CA ALA A 131 -5.20 2.35 3.48
C ALA A 131 -4.70 0.98 3.95
N PHE A 132 -4.30 0.15 2.99
CA PHE A 132 -3.46 -1.00 3.25
C PHE A 132 -2.01 -0.55 3.38
N GLN A 133 -1.28 -1.14 4.33
CA GLN A 133 0.09 -0.76 4.62
C GLN A 133 0.96 -2.00 4.83
N ILE A 134 2.19 -1.97 4.29
CA ILE A 134 3.30 -2.86 4.68
C ILE A 134 4.38 -1.97 5.28
N ILE A 135 4.73 -2.22 6.54
CA ILE A 135 5.68 -1.43 7.31
C ILE A 135 6.88 -2.30 7.68
N GLN A 136 8.08 -1.76 7.45
CA GLN A 136 9.34 -2.28 7.98
C GLN A 136 9.82 -1.40 9.12
N LEU A 137 9.94 -2.01 10.30
CA LEU A 137 10.64 -1.49 11.45
C LEU A 137 11.97 -2.25 11.62
N PRO A 138 12.92 -1.75 12.46
CA PRO A 138 14.20 -2.41 12.67
C PRO A 138 14.07 -3.92 12.95
N SER A 139 13.14 -4.30 13.84
CA SER A 139 12.89 -5.69 14.19
C SER A 139 11.73 -6.31 13.42
N ASP A 140 10.73 -5.53 13.02
CA ASP A 140 9.46 -6.05 12.55
C ASP A 140 9.18 -5.79 11.07
N THR A 141 8.35 -6.64 10.47
CA THR A 141 7.79 -6.40 9.14
C THR A 141 6.39 -6.95 9.10
N TYR A 142 5.40 -6.06 8.99
CA TYR A 142 3.99 -6.43 9.09
C TYR A 142 3.15 -5.70 8.05
N ALA A 143 2.02 -6.30 7.72
CA ALA A 143 0.94 -5.66 6.99
C ALA A 143 -0.18 -5.28 7.96
N ALA A 144 -0.82 -4.14 7.73
CA ALA A 144 -1.96 -3.70 8.51
C ALA A 144 -2.92 -2.84 7.68
N PHE A 145 -4.02 -2.42 8.29
CA PHE A 145 -4.83 -1.30 7.80
C PHE A 145 -4.63 -0.07 8.68
N GLY A 146 -4.66 1.10 8.08
CA GLY A 146 -4.51 2.38 8.77
C GLY A 146 -5.54 3.39 8.30
N SER A 147 -6.12 4.15 9.22
CA SER A 147 -7.00 5.28 8.89
C SER A 147 -6.20 6.57 8.78
N TYR A 148 -6.54 7.39 7.80
CA TYR A 148 -5.85 8.66 7.54
C TYR A 148 -6.79 9.84 7.77
N ALA A 149 -6.28 10.88 8.41
CA ALA A 149 -7.04 12.10 8.65
C ALA A 149 -7.41 12.79 7.32
N VAL A 150 -8.64 13.27 7.26
CA VAL A 150 -9.11 14.23 6.25
C VAL A 150 -8.99 15.64 6.83
N GLY A 151 -8.46 16.60 6.08
CA GLY A 151 -8.31 17.97 6.57
C GLY A 151 -7.08 18.70 6.03
N TYR A 152 -6.42 19.49 6.87
CA TYR A 152 -5.26 20.29 6.50
C TYR A 152 -4.07 19.37 6.15
N ASN A 153 -3.54 19.52 4.94
CA ASN A 153 -2.43 18.73 4.38
C ASN A 153 -2.72 17.21 4.31
N PRO A 154 -3.75 16.78 3.54
CA PRO A 154 -4.16 15.38 3.48
C PRO A 154 -3.07 14.52 2.82
N ALA A 155 -2.98 13.26 3.27
CA ALA A 155 -2.08 12.30 2.68
C ALA A 155 -2.47 12.02 1.22
N HIS A 156 -1.45 11.94 0.37
CA HIS A 156 -1.57 11.42 -0.98
C HIS A 156 -0.89 10.05 -0.99
N LEU A 157 -1.62 8.98 -1.26
CA LEU A 157 -1.06 7.63 -1.34
C LEU A 157 -1.08 7.11 -2.77
N PRO A 158 -0.13 6.23 -3.14
CA PRO A 158 -0.21 5.51 -4.40
C PRO A 158 -1.54 4.76 -4.53
N VAL A 159 -2.11 4.80 -5.73
CA VAL A 159 -3.32 4.05 -6.06
C VAL A 159 -2.95 2.75 -6.75
N ARG A 160 -3.42 1.64 -6.22
CA ARG A 160 -3.39 0.33 -6.89
C ARG A 160 -4.73 0.09 -7.57
N LEU A 161 -4.72 -0.51 -8.75
CA LEU A 161 -5.91 -1.09 -9.37
C LEU A 161 -5.82 -2.62 -9.30
N VAL A 162 -6.98 -3.26 -9.13
CA VAL A 162 -7.15 -4.71 -9.20
C VAL A 162 -8.16 -5.03 -10.30
N ARG A 163 -7.93 -6.13 -11.02
CA ARG A 163 -8.85 -6.63 -12.03
C ARG A 163 -9.87 -7.56 -11.39
N ASP A 164 -11.14 -7.36 -11.69
CA ASP A 164 -12.17 -8.35 -11.35
C ASP A 164 -11.87 -9.65 -12.10
N LYS A 165 -11.97 -10.77 -11.38
CA LYS A 165 -11.74 -12.10 -11.96
C LYS A 165 -12.85 -12.47 -12.92
#